data_AF-A0A2N1MK96-F1
#
_entry.id   AF-A0A2N1MK96-F1
#
_cell.length_a   1.000
_cell.length_b   1.000
_cell.length_c   1.000
_cell.angle_alpha   90.00
_cell.angle_beta   90.00
_cell.angle_gamma   90.00
#
_symmetry.space_group_name_H-M   'P 1'
#
loop_
_entity.id
_entity.type
_entity.pdbx_description
1 polymer ?
#
loop_
_entity_poly.entity_id
_entity_poly.type
_entity_poly.pdbx_seq_one_letter_code
_entity_poly.pdbx_strand_id
1 'polypeptide(L)'
;MIPNGQILFIGGKLGNEHQSMKSLLTYDSNKDTWQITNTVGAAPQERTKHTAVSTSDGRVILFGGIINNAPALPQLAVLDTSKAPYQWVTLTEEDPIGAFSEHTAVMANNYMIFAFGKNESETKELKSNNKDIYKLNISDPLKYKWSLLASFEGKPTSTTSSNSSSSASTPIQTDVSVGNSSFSKNFELKARWVVTIVVVIVALICISIFAVYRTRQYRNKNRVKNTYQHKLSSNDELDKNYI
;
A
#
# COMPACT_ATOMS: atom_id res chain seq x y z
N MET A 1 -3.12 11.70 -1.65
CA MET A 1 -2.98 13.16 -1.69
C MET A 1 -1.69 13.47 -2.40
N ILE A 2 -1.67 14.44 -3.31
CA ILE A 2 -0.47 14.86 -4.03
C ILE A 2 0.18 16.09 -3.34
N PRO A 3 1.43 16.46 -3.67
CA PRO A 3 2.17 17.49 -2.92
C PRO A 3 1.51 18.87 -2.85
N ASN A 4 0.65 19.23 -3.80
CA ASN A 4 -0.04 20.53 -3.81
C ASN A 4 -1.28 20.58 -2.88
N GLY A 5 -1.51 19.55 -2.06
CA GLY A 5 -2.66 19.48 -1.13
C GLY A 5 -3.95 19.00 -1.78
N GLN A 6 -3.94 18.59 -3.05
CA GLN A 6 -5.11 17.99 -3.67
C GLN A 6 -5.21 16.49 -3.38
N ILE A 7 -6.45 16.03 -3.23
CA ILE A 7 -6.83 14.62 -3.15
C ILE A 7 -7.49 14.26 -4.48
N LEU A 8 -6.88 13.31 -5.19
CA LEU A 8 -7.40 12.81 -6.47
C LEU A 8 -8.16 11.51 -6.22
N PHE A 9 -9.38 11.44 -6.73
CA PHE A 9 -10.19 10.23 -6.76
C PHE A 9 -10.07 9.64 -8.18
N ILE A 10 -9.32 8.55 -8.30
CA ILE A 10 -8.94 7.96 -9.60
C ILE A 10 -9.57 6.57 -9.71
N GLY A 11 -10.27 6.31 -10.80
CA GLY A 11 -11.03 5.08 -11.02
C GLY A 11 -12.21 4.92 -10.05
N GLY A 12 -12.64 3.67 -9.85
CA GLY A 12 -13.83 3.37 -9.06
C GLY A 12 -15.05 3.08 -9.94
N LYS A 13 -16.19 2.83 -9.28
CA LYS A 13 -17.45 2.47 -9.93
C LYS A 13 -18.62 3.07 -9.17
N LEU A 14 -19.56 3.66 -9.89
CA LEU A 14 -20.83 4.15 -9.36
C LEU A 14 -21.95 3.30 -9.96
N GLY A 15 -22.52 2.41 -9.14
CA GLY A 15 -23.48 1.41 -9.64
C GLY A 15 -22.84 0.48 -10.68
N ASN A 16 -23.31 0.57 -11.92
CA ASN A 16 -22.76 -0.21 -13.05
C ASN A 16 -21.74 0.55 -13.91
N GLU A 17 -21.57 1.86 -13.69
CA GLU A 17 -20.69 2.71 -14.47
C GLU A 17 -19.30 2.81 -13.84
N HIS A 18 -18.28 2.48 -14.61
CA HIS A 18 -16.90 2.70 -14.21
C HIS A 18 -16.56 4.19 -14.35
N GLN A 19 -15.73 4.71 -13.45
CA GLN A 19 -15.37 6.12 -13.47
C GLN A 19 -14.25 6.37 -14.47
N SER A 20 -14.39 7.46 -15.23
CA SER A 20 -13.44 7.85 -16.26
C SER A 20 -12.05 8.11 -15.68
N MET A 21 -11.02 7.66 -16.38
CA MET A 21 -9.62 8.01 -16.07
C MET A 21 -9.20 9.34 -16.73
N LYS A 22 -10.07 9.96 -17.54
CA LYS A 22 -9.82 11.24 -18.21
C LYS A 22 -10.30 12.43 -17.40
N SER A 23 -11.36 12.27 -16.63
CA SER A 23 -11.97 13.32 -15.81
C SER A 23 -11.99 12.87 -14.35
N LEU A 24 -11.09 13.43 -13.55
CA LEU A 24 -10.90 13.03 -12.17
C LEU A 24 -11.69 13.94 -11.23
N LEU A 25 -12.39 13.36 -10.26
CA LEU A 25 -12.91 14.14 -9.14
C LEU A 25 -11.73 14.49 -8.24
N THR A 26 -11.55 15.78 -7.95
CA THR A 26 -10.49 16.26 -7.07
C THR A 26 -11.05 17.14 -5.97
N TYR A 27 -10.42 17.04 -4.80
CA TYR A 27 -10.71 17.86 -3.64
C TYR A 27 -9.46 18.65 -3.27
N ASP A 28 -9.56 19.97 -3.26
CA ASP A 28 -8.50 20.87 -2.81
C ASP A 28 -8.65 21.09 -1.31
N SER A 29 -7.78 20.45 -0.52
CA SER A 29 -7.84 20.54 0.94
C SER A 29 -7.44 21.90 1.49
N ASN A 30 -6.76 22.74 0.71
CA ASN A 30 -6.40 24.09 1.12
C ASN A 30 -7.57 25.06 0.95
N LYS A 31 -8.40 24.84 -0.08
CA LYS A 31 -9.55 25.70 -0.41
C LYS A 31 -10.88 25.14 0.07
N ASP A 32 -10.91 23.88 0.51
CA ASP A 32 -12.12 23.13 0.85
C ASP A 32 -13.12 23.09 -0.31
N THR A 33 -12.64 22.81 -1.52
CA THR A 33 -13.46 22.79 -2.74
C THR A 33 -13.33 21.50 -3.52
N TRP A 34 -14.44 21.08 -4.13
CA TRP A 34 -14.50 19.99 -5.09
C TRP A 34 -14.46 20.52 -6.51
N GLN A 35 -13.77 19.83 -7.41
CA GLN A 35 -13.73 20.17 -8.83
C GLN A 35 -13.52 18.92 -9.69
N ILE A 36 -13.84 19.04 -10.98
CA ILE A 36 -13.46 18.04 -11.99
C ILE A 36 -12.17 18.49 -12.66
N THR A 37 -11.15 17.64 -12.61
CA THR A 37 -9.86 17.89 -13.25
C THR A 37 -9.72 16.98 -14.47
N ASN A 38 -9.73 17.59 -15.65
CA ASN A 38 -9.48 16.87 -16.90
C ASN A 38 -7.99 16.63 -17.10
N THR A 39 -7.66 15.44 -17.57
CA THR A 39 -6.30 14.99 -17.86
C THR A 39 -6.07 14.90 -19.36
N VAL A 40 -4.80 14.95 -19.75
CA VAL A 40 -4.36 14.79 -21.15
C VAL A 40 -3.43 13.58 -21.30
N GLY A 41 -3.15 13.19 -22.54
CA GLY A 41 -2.33 12.02 -22.85
C GLY A 41 -3.13 10.72 -22.94
N ALA A 42 -2.42 9.59 -23.00
CA ALA A 42 -3.01 8.27 -23.14
C ALA A 42 -3.54 7.77 -21.79
N ALA A 43 -4.77 8.15 -21.45
CA ALA A 43 -5.41 7.70 -20.22
C ALA A 43 -5.56 6.16 -20.20
N PRO A 44 -5.27 5.51 -19.06
CA PRO A 44 -5.49 4.07 -18.90
C PRO A 44 -6.98 3.72 -18.97
N GLN A 45 -7.28 2.43 -19.14
CA GLN A 45 -8.64 1.94 -18.95
C GLN A 45 -9.14 2.23 -17.53
N GLU A 46 -10.44 2.49 -17.44
CA GLU A 46 -11.18 2.58 -16.19
C GLU A 46 -10.98 1.30 -15.37
N ARG A 47 -10.97 1.42 -14.05
CA ARG A 47 -10.58 0.30 -13.19
C ARG A 47 -11.09 0.42 -11.77
N THR A 48 -11.30 -0.73 -11.16
CA THR A 48 -11.57 -0.90 -9.71
C THR A 48 -10.52 -1.83 -9.11
N LYS A 49 -10.43 -1.87 -7.77
CA LYS A 49 -9.52 -2.79 -7.03
C LYS A 49 -8.03 -2.64 -7.39
N HIS A 50 -7.65 -1.47 -7.88
CA HIS A 50 -6.27 -1.08 -8.15
C HIS A 50 -5.69 -0.35 -6.92
N THR A 51 -4.39 -0.11 -6.94
CA THR A 51 -3.76 0.83 -5.99
C THR A 51 -3.24 2.06 -6.72
N ALA A 52 -3.21 3.18 -6.00
CA ALA A 52 -2.64 4.44 -6.46
C ALA A 52 -1.75 5.00 -5.34
N VAL A 53 -0.50 5.30 -5.65
CA VAL A 53 0.45 5.86 -4.69
C VAL A 53 1.03 7.17 -5.21
N SER A 54 1.14 8.16 -4.33
CA SER A 54 1.72 9.48 -4.65
C SER A 54 3.21 9.50 -4.34
N THR A 55 3.97 10.12 -5.24
CA THR A 55 5.39 10.39 -5.08
C THR A 55 5.63 11.84 -4.66
N SER A 56 6.81 12.15 -4.11
CA SER A 56 7.17 13.50 -3.68
C SER A 56 7.37 14.48 -4.84
N ASP A 57 7.68 13.99 -6.05
CA ASP A 57 7.88 14.80 -7.25
C ASP A 57 6.58 15.06 -8.03
N GLY A 58 5.42 14.73 -7.46
CA GLY A 58 4.13 15.03 -8.06
C GLY A 58 3.68 14.02 -9.10
N ARG A 59 4.25 12.81 -9.15
CA ARG A 59 3.66 11.69 -9.91
C ARG A 59 2.69 10.88 -9.04
N VAL A 60 1.63 10.36 -9.65
CA VAL A 60 0.77 9.33 -9.08
C VAL A 60 0.96 8.05 -9.89
N ILE A 61 1.37 6.98 -9.22
CA ILE A 61 1.59 5.67 -9.84
C ILE A 61 0.36 4.81 -9.57
N LEU A 62 -0.29 4.37 -10.64
CA LEU A 62 -1.38 3.41 -10.60
C LEU A 62 -0.89 2.03 -10.99
N PHE A 63 -1.26 1.03 -10.21
CA PHE A 63 -0.97 -0.37 -10.54
C PHE A 63 -2.20 -1.28 -10.41
N GLY A 64 -2.33 -2.16 -11.39
CA GLY A 64 -3.31 -3.22 -11.44
C GLY A 64 -4.76 -2.75 -11.57
N GLY A 65 -5.65 -3.57 -11.03
CA GLY A 65 -7.09 -3.41 -11.08
C GLY A 65 -7.74 -4.14 -12.23
N ILE A 66 -9.07 -4.14 -12.19
CA ILE A 66 -9.92 -4.82 -13.16
C ILE A 66 -11.01 -3.90 -13.69
N ILE A 67 -11.44 -4.23 -14.90
CA ILE A 67 -12.64 -3.71 -15.56
C ILE A 67 -13.45 -4.91 -16.04
N ASN A 68 -14.73 -4.99 -15.68
CA ASN A 68 -15.62 -6.08 -16.10
C ASN A 68 -15.04 -7.50 -15.88
N ASN A 69 -14.43 -7.74 -14.71
CA ASN A 69 -13.78 -9.01 -14.32
C ASN A 69 -12.54 -9.42 -15.14
N ALA A 70 -12.00 -8.52 -15.97
CA ALA A 70 -10.75 -8.70 -16.70
C ALA A 70 -9.68 -7.69 -16.22
N PRO A 71 -8.38 -8.01 -16.36
CA PRO A 71 -7.30 -7.06 -16.10
C PRO A 71 -7.48 -5.75 -16.86
N ALA A 72 -7.42 -4.61 -16.17
CA ALA A 72 -7.48 -3.30 -16.81
C ALA A 72 -6.12 -2.91 -17.40
N LEU A 73 -6.07 -2.47 -18.65
CA LEU A 73 -4.83 -2.14 -19.36
C LEU A 73 -4.55 -0.63 -19.44
N PRO A 74 -3.27 -0.21 -19.43
CA PRO A 74 -2.11 -1.00 -19.01
C PRO A 74 -2.15 -1.32 -17.50
N GLN A 75 -1.39 -2.31 -17.05
CA GLN A 75 -1.32 -2.63 -15.61
C GLN A 75 -0.65 -1.51 -14.81
N LEU A 76 0.39 -0.91 -15.35
CA LEU A 76 1.10 0.23 -14.78
C LEU A 76 0.74 1.51 -15.56
N ALA A 77 0.33 2.55 -14.84
CA ALA A 77 0.08 3.88 -15.41
C ALA A 77 0.60 4.96 -14.48
N VAL A 78 1.06 6.09 -15.04
CA VAL A 78 1.58 7.21 -14.27
C VAL A 78 0.91 8.50 -14.69
N LEU A 79 0.36 9.21 -13.72
CA LEU A 79 -0.16 10.56 -13.89
C LEU A 79 0.87 11.56 -13.35
N ASP A 80 1.35 12.43 -14.21
CA ASP A 80 2.20 13.57 -13.85
C ASP A 80 1.30 14.75 -13.47
N THR A 81 1.30 15.09 -12.18
CA THR A 81 0.53 16.19 -11.60
C THR A 81 1.34 17.48 -11.44
N SER A 82 2.61 17.50 -11.89
CA SER A 82 3.40 18.73 -11.96
C SER A 82 3.03 19.61 -13.16
N LYS A 83 2.30 19.04 -14.13
CA LYS A 83 1.84 19.71 -15.35
C LYS A 83 0.43 20.27 -15.21
N ALA A 84 0.11 21.31 -15.99
CA ALA A 84 -1.23 21.86 -16.08
C ALA A 84 -1.65 21.91 -17.56
N PRO A 85 -2.61 21.06 -18.00
CA PRO A 85 -3.34 20.04 -17.23
C PRO A 85 -2.48 18.84 -16.83
N TYR A 86 -2.95 18.06 -15.85
CA TYR A 86 -2.32 16.78 -15.46
C TYR A 86 -2.22 15.83 -16.65
N GLN A 87 -1.09 15.15 -16.79
CA GLN A 87 -0.77 14.37 -17.99
C GLN A 87 -0.46 12.91 -17.66
N TRP A 88 -1.14 11.99 -18.35
CA TRP A 88 -0.75 10.58 -18.37
C TRP A 88 0.55 10.40 -19.17
N VAL A 89 1.55 9.77 -18.55
CA VAL A 89 2.89 9.60 -19.10
C VAL A 89 3.09 8.19 -19.62
N THR A 90 3.63 8.07 -20.83
CA THR A 90 4.13 6.80 -21.36
C THR A 90 5.55 6.58 -20.86
N LEU A 91 5.78 5.43 -20.22
CA LEU A 91 7.09 5.01 -19.72
C LEU A 91 7.47 3.64 -20.28
N THR A 92 8.74 3.29 -20.17
CA THR A 92 9.24 1.93 -20.41
C THR A 92 9.17 1.13 -19.12
N GLU A 93 8.46 0.00 -19.15
CA GLU A 93 8.38 -0.95 -18.04
C GLU A 93 9.36 -2.11 -18.30
N GLU A 94 10.21 -2.40 -17.32
CA GLU A 94 11.12 -3.56 -17.32
C GLU A 94 10.64 -4.62 -16.33
N ASP A 95 10.75 -5.87 -16.76
CA ASP A 95 10.41 -7.07 -15.99
C ASP A 95 8.96 -7.05 -15.45
N PRO A 96 7.93 -6.80 -16.28
CA PRO A 96 6.54 -6.70 -15.82
C PRO A 96 6.09 -7.97 -15.10
N ILE A 97 5.49 -7.80 -13.93
CA ILE A 97 5.15 -8.91 -13.01
C ILE A 97 3.77 -9.53 -13.28
N GLY A 98 3.06 -9.06 -14.30
CA GLY A 98 1.71 -9.51 -14.64
C GLY A 98 0.62 -8.57 -14.12
N ALA A 99 -0.59 -9.10 -14.00
CA ALA A 99 -1.79 -8.35 -13.65
C ALA A 99 -2.28 -8.71 -12.25
N PHE A 100 -2.68 -7.70 -11.47
CA PHE A 100 -3.09 -7.90 -10.09
C PHE A 100 -4.28 -7.05 -9.70
N SER A 101 -5.10 -7.54 -8.76
CA SER A 101 -6.20 -6.78 -8.15
C SER A 101 -6.27 -7.05 -6.66
N GLU A 102 -7.04 -6.23 -5.91
CA GLU A 102 -7.28 -6.43 -4.47
C GLU A 102 -6.00 -6.44 -3.62
N HIS A 103 -4.95 -5.78 -4.11
CA HIS A 103 -3.64 -5.72 -3.48
C HIS A 103 -3.46 -4.43 -2.68
N THR A 104 -2.36 -4.34 -1.93
CA THR A 104 -1.93 -3.11 -1.26
C THR A 104 -0.61 -2.62 -1.82
N ALA A 105 -0.40 -1.30 -1.76
CA ALA A 105 0.86 -0.71 -2.15
C ALA A 105 1.17 0.54 -1.34
N VAL A 106 2.46 0.78 -1.14
CA VAL A 106 3.00 1.94 -0.41
C VAL A 106 4.25 2.46 -1.09
N MET A 107 4.52 3.76 -0.98
CA MET A 107 5.82 4.32 -1.37
C MET A 107 6.81 4.22 -0.22
N ALA A 108 8.03 3.78 -0.54
CA ALA A 108 9.21 3.84 0.31
C ALA A 108 10.39 4.35 -0.52
N ASN A 109 10.78 5.61 -0.32
CA ASN A 109 11.78 6.31 -1.15
C ASN A 109 11.41 6.23 -2.65
N ASN A 110 12.35 5.80 -3.50
CA ASN A 110 12.16 5.59 -4.94
C ASN A 110 11.61 4.20 -5.28
N TYR A 111 10.95 3.53 -4.33
CA TYR A 111 10.30 2.25 -4.56
C TYR A 111 8.83 2.29 -4.20
N MET A 112 7.97 1.86 -5.11
CA MET A 112 6.63 1.39 -4.74
C MET A 112 6.77 -0.06 -4.30
N ILE A 113 6.33 -0.37 -3.09
CA ILE A 113 6.25 -1.74 -2.57
C ILE A 113 4.81 -2.21 -2.75
N PHE A 114 4.65 -3.40 -3.31
CA PHE A 114 3.38 -4.04 -3.63
C PHE A 114 3.31 -5.40 -2.92
N ALA A 115 2.18 -5.72 -2.31
CA ALA A 115 1.98 -6.99 -1.61
C ALA A 115 0.52 -7.46 -1.69
N PHE A 116 0.35 -8.78 -1.53
CA PHE A 116 -0.95 -9.46 -1.43
C PHE A 116 -1.80 -9.27 -2.71
N GLY A 117 -3.09 -9.58 -2.59
CA GLY A 117 -4.06 -9.48 -3.67
C GLY A 117 -4.18 -10.75 -4.51
N LYS A 118 -4.85 -10.63 -5.64
CA LYS A 118 -5.13 -11.71 -6.58
C LYS A 118 -4.28 -11.54 -7.83
N ASN A 119 -3.71 -12.64 -8.29
CA ASN A 119 -3.11 -12.72 -9.61
C ASN A 119 -4.23 -12.82 -10.66
N GLU A 120 -4.30 -11.81 -11.52
CA GLU A 120 -5.29 -11.67 -12.59
C GLU A 120 -4.72 -12.11 -13.95
N SER A 121 -3.43 -12.48 -14.01
CA SER A 121 -2.81 -13.06 -15.21
C SER A 121 -3.22 -14.51 -15.46
N GLU A 122 -3.69 -15.20 -14.42
CA GLU A 122 -4.18 -16.57 -14.52
C GLU A 122 -5.61 -16.62 -15.10
N THR A 123 -5.96 -17.73 -15.76
CA THR A 123 -7.29 -17.89 -16.37
C THR A 123 -8.39 -17.80 -15.31
N LYS A 124 -9.63 -17.45 -15.72
CA LYS A 124 -10.75 -17.16 -14.81
C LYS A 124 -11.02 -18.22 -13.74
N GLU A 125 -10.64 -19.47 -13.97
CA GLU A 125 -10.88 -20.59 -13.05
C GLU A 125 -9.80 -20.76 -11.96
N LEU A 126 -8.66 -20.07 -12.08
CA LEU A 126 -7.52 -20.21 -11.17
C LEU A 126 -6.94 -18.85 -10.78
N LYS A 127 -7.74 -17.87 -10.37
CA LYS A 127 -7.18 -16.64 -9.78
C LYS A 127 -6.56 -16.97 -8.43
N SER A 128 -5.25 -17.18 -8.40
CA SER A 128 -4.51 -17.49 -7.18
C SER A 128 -4.24 -16.21 -6.37
N ASN A 129 -4.10 -16.35 -5.05
CA ASN A 129 -3.62 -15.25 -4.23
C ASN A 129 -2.12 -15.06 -4.47
N ASN A 130 -1.71 -13.80 -4.64
CA ASN A 130 -0.31 -13.44 -4.71
C ASN A 130 0.39 -13.69 -3.38
N LYS A 131 1.45 -14.50 -3.41
CA LYS A 131 2.29 -14.84 -2.24
C LYS A 131 3.59 -14.04 -2.19
N ASP A 132 3.86 -13.26 -3.21
CA ASP A 132 5.09 -12.51 -3.39
C ASP A 132 4.88 -11.04 -3.02
N ILE A 133 5.95 -10.42 -2.52
CA ILE A 133 6.09 -8.99 -2.35
C ILE A 133 7.02 -8.51 -3.46
N TYR A 134 6.60 -7.51 -4.20
CA TYR A 134 7.40 -6.90 -5.26
C TYR A 134 7.76 -5.46 -4.91
N LYS A 135 8.85 -4.97 -5.51
CA LYS A 135 9.19 -3.54 -5.51
C LYS A 135 9.36 -3.06 -6.94
N LEU A 136 8.85 -1.87 -7.21
CA LEU A 136 8.99 -1.14 -8.46
C LEU A 136 9.96 0.02 -8.25
N ASN A 137 11.11 -0.01 -8.92
CA ASN A 137 12.05 1.11 -8.93
C ASN A 137 11.52 2.22 -9.84
N ILE A 138 11.39 3.44 -9.29
CA ILE A 138 10.84 4.62 -9.98
C ILE A 138 11.84 5.78 -10.08
N SER A 139 13.13 5.48 -9.89
CA SER A 139 14.21 6.47 -9.87
C SER A 139 14.35 7.21 -11.19
N ASP A 140 14.18 6.52 -12.31
CA ASP A 140 14.07 7.13 -13.63
C ASP A 140 12.58 7.41 -13.93
N PRO A 141 12.16 8.67 -14.17
CA PRO A 141 10.77 9.01 -14.40
C PRO A 141 10.17 8.45 -15.68
N LEU A 142 10.99 7.98 -16.62
CA LEU A 142 10.54 7.41 -17.89
C LEU A 142 10.80 5.90 -17.99
N LYS A 143 11.46 5.30 -16.98
CA LYS A 143 11.83 3.88 -16.99
C LYS A 143 11.67 3.24 -15.62
N TYR A 144 10.69 2.36 -15.50
CA TYR A 144 10.40 1.68 -14.23
C TYR A 144 10.74 0.21 -14.32
N LYS A 145 11.28 -0.34 -13.23
CA LYS A 145 11.74 -1.73 -13.18
C LYS A 145 11.19 -2.47 -11.98
N TRP A 146 10.52 -3.59 -12.21
CA TRP A 146 10.08 -4.47 -11.14
C TRP A 146 11.18 -5.41 -10.67
N SER A 147 11.06 -5.87 -9.44
CA SER A 147 11.87 -6.96 -8.89
C SER A 147 11.16 -7.61 -7.71
N LEU A 148 11.41 -8.90 -7.51
CA LEU A 148 10.96 -9.61 -6.31
C LEU A 148 11.66 -9.02 -5.07
N LEU A 149 10.87 -8.73 -4.04
CA LEU A 149 11.37 -8.28 -2.74
C LEU A 149 11.38 -9.43 -1.72
N ALA A 150 10.32 -10.24 -1.67
CA ALA A 150 10.21 -11.42 -0.81
C ALA A 150 9.13 -12.38 -1.34
N SER A 151 9.18 -13.65 -0.94
CA SER A 151 8.12 -14.63 -1.20
C SER A 151 7.74 -15.34 0.10
N PHE A 152 6.45 -15.56 0.33
CA PHE A 152 5.95 -16.37 1.42
C PHE A 152 5.63 -17.78 0.93
N GLU A 153 6.63 -18.66 0.92
CA GLU A 153 6.36 -20.09 0.82
C GLU A 153 5.89 -20.65 2.16
N GLY A 154 4.79 -21.41 2.11
CA GLY A 154 4.36 -22.20 3.25
C GLY A 154 5.27 -23.42 3.40
N LYS A 155 6.12 -23.42 4.44
CA LYS A 155 6.90 -24.56 4.98
C LYS A 155 8.03 -25.09 4.07
N PRO A 156 9.22 -25.44 4.62
CA PRO A 156 10.23 -26.14 3.85
C PRO A 156 9.69 -27.52 3.46
N THR A 157 9.42 -27.71 2.18
CA THR A 157 9.25 -29.06 1.63
C THR A 157 10.60 -29.74 1.75
N SER A 158 10.60 -30.85 2.49
CA SER A 158 11.72 -31.78 2.64
C SER A 158 12.51 -31.91 1.35
N THR A 159 13.83 -31.71 1.46
CA THR A 159 14.81 -32.08 0.44
C THR A 159 14.69 -33.59 0.18
N THR A 160 13.87 -33.98 -0.79
CA THR A 160 14.00 -35.30 -1.41
C THR A 160 15.19 -35.18 -2.36
N SER A 161 16.35 -35.55 -1.87
CA SER A 161 17.54 -35.81 -2.67
C SER A 161 17.21 -36.86 -3.72
N SER A 162 17.03 -36.44 -4.97
CA SER A 162 17.13 -37.33 -6.11
C SER A 162 18.59 -37.71 -6.28
N ASN A 163 18.91 -38.94 -5.89
CA ASN A 163 20.20 -39.58 -6.13
C ASN A 163 20.49 -39.60 -7.63
N SER A 164 21.55 -38.90 -8.01
CA SER A 164 22.29 -39.15 -9.24
C SER A 164 23.09 -40.43 -9.09
N SER A 165 22.86 -41.37 -9.99
CA SER A 165 23.66 -42.57 -10.17
C SER A 165 24.97 -42.22 -10.89
N SER A 166 26.10 -42.33 -10.19
CA SER A 166 27.40 -42.60 -10.82
C SER A 166 28.31 -43.37 -9.87
N SER A 167 28.98 -44.34 -10.47
CA SER A 167 29.67 -45.49 -9.93
C SER A 167 31.01 -45.24 -9.23
N ALA A 168 31.27 -46.09 -8.21
CA ALA A 168 32.53 -46.71 -7.79
C ALA A 168 33.68 -45.86 -7.21
N SER A 169 33.98 -46.01 -5.90
CA SER A 169 35.08 -46.88 -5.40
C SER A 169 35.34 -46.74 -3.87
N THR A 170 35.25 -47.88 -3.18
CA THR A 170 35.88 -48.39 -1.93
C THR A 170 36.06 -47.58 -0.61
N PRO A 171 35.91 -48.24 0.56
CA PRO A 171 35.88 -47.61 1.89
C PRO A 171 37.20 -47.75 2.67
N ILE A 172 37.48 -46.79 3.57
CA ILE A 172 38.37 -47.01 4.73
C ILE A 172 37.70 -46.39 5.96
N GLN A 173 37.34 -47.25 6.92
CA GLN A 173 37.04 -46.88 8.30
C GLN A 173 38.36 -46.73 9.07
N THR A 174 38.46 -45.69 9.89
CA THR A 174 39.13 -45.77 11.19
C THR A 174 38.32 -44.97 12.21
N ASP A 175 37.78 -45.69 13.18
CA ASP A 175 37.24 -45.14 14.43
C ASP A 175 38.40 -44.73 15.34
N VAL A 176 38.38 -43.50 15.88
CA VAL A 176 38.78 -43.22 17.27
C VAL A 176 37.91 -42.09 17.83
N SER A 177 37.49 -42.31 19.07
CA SER A 177 36.47 -41.65 19.86
C SER A 177 36.86 -40.32 20.52
N VAL A 178 35.83 -39.49 20.71
CA VAL A 178 35.57 -38.58 21.83
C VAL A 178 36.49 -37.37 22.00
N GLY A 179 35.96 -36.21 21.61
CA GLY A 179 36.34 -34.88 22.08
C GLY A 179 35.10 -33.99 22.09
N ASN A 180 34.30 -34.07 23.15
CA ASN A 180 33.16 -33.19 23.38
C ASN A 180 33.71 -31.81 23.75
N SER A 181 33.67 -30.83 22.84
CA SER A 181 33.91 -29.43 23.19
C SER A 181 32.86 -28.54 22.54
N SER A 182 31.91 -28.14 23.38
CA SER A 182 30.98 -27.05 23.17
C SER A 182 31.72 -25.76 22.79
N PHE A 183 31.69 -25.39 21.51
CA PHE A 183 32.17 -24.09 21.07
C PHE A 183 31.06 -23.04 21.21
N SER A 184 31.03 -22.43 22.39
CA SER A 184 30.59 -21.06 22.69
C SER A 184 29.48 -20.45 21.82
N LYS A 185 28.22 -20.67 22.23
CA LYS A 185 27.15 -19.68 22.00
C LYS A 185 27.33 -18.53 23.01
N ASN A 186 28.06 -17.49 22.63
CA ASN A 186 28.13 -16.24 23.40
C ASN A 186 27.91 -15.01 22.51
N PHE A 187 26.79 -14.97 21.78
CA PHE A 187 26.29 -13.72 21.20
C PHE A 187 24.75 -13.59 21.23
N GLU A 188 24.07 -14.08 22.28
CA GLU A 188 22.59 -14.07 22.30
C GLU A 188 21.92 -13.41 23.52
N LEU A 189 22.64 -12.67 24.37
CA LEU A 189 22.03 -12.12 25.61
C LEU A 189 21.98 -10.59 25.75
N LYS A 190 22.47 -9.80 24.79
CA LYS A 190 22.32 -8.32 24.85
C LYS A 190 21.16 -7.76 24.01
N ALA A 191 20.70 -8.47 22.99
CA ALA A 191 19.69 -7.95 22.06
C ALA A 191 18.24 -8.05 22.56
N ARG A 192 17.94 -8.98 23.49
CA ARG A 192 16.55 -9.21 23.96
C ARG A 192 15.99 -8.01 24.73
N TRP A 193 16.80 -7.35 25.56
CA TRP A 193 16.35 -6.18 26.34
C TRP A 193 16.08 -4.96 25.46
N VAL A 194 16.88 -4.74 24.41
CA VAL A 194 16.70 -3.60 23.50
C VAL A 194 15.39 -3.71 22.72
N VAL A 195 15.07 -4.90 22.21
CA VAL A 195 13.80 -5.13 21.48
C VAL A 195 12.60 -4.94 22.41
N THR A 196 12.65 -5.45 23.64
CA THR A 196 11.56 -5.26 24.61
C THR A 196 11.37 -3.79 24.97
N ILE A 197 12.45 -3.02 25.16
CA ILE A 197 12.37 -1.57 25.44
C ILE A 197 11.74 -0.82 24.27
N VAL A 198 12.12 -1.12 23.03
CA VAL A 198 11.53 -0.49 21.83
C VAL A 198 10.03 -0.78 21.73
N VAL A 199 9.61 -2.02 21.96
CA VAL A 199 8.19 -2.40 21.93
C VAL A 199 7.39 -1.66 23.01
N VAL A 200 7.93 -1.52 24.22
CA VAL A 200 7.28 -0.78 25.32
C VAL A 200 7.17 0.71 24.98
N ILE A 201 8.21 1.33 24.42
CA ILE A 201 8.18 2.74 24.00
C ILE A 201 7.11 2.97 22.92
N VAL A 202 7.04 2.09 21.91
CA VAL A 202 6.01 2.18 20.86
C VAL A 202 4.62 2.03 21.45
N ALA A 203 4.41 1.08 22.37
CA ALA A 203 3.12 0.90 23.05
C ALA A 203 2.71 2.15 23.85
N LEU A 204 3.62 2.78 24.58
CA LEU A 204 3.35 4.02 25.33
C LEU A 204 2.99 5.19 24.40
N ILE A 205 3.69 5.31 23.26
CA ILE A 205 3.37 6.32 22.25
C ILE A 205 1.96 6.07 21.69
N CYS A 206 1.61 4.84 21.33
CA CYS A 206 0.26 4.50 20.86
C CYS A 206 -0.83 4.81 21.89
N ILE A 207 -0.59 4.49 23.18
CA ILE A 207 -1.52 4.80 24.27
C ILE A 207 -1.69 6.30 24.44
N SER A 208 -0.60 7.08 24.36
CA SER A 208 -0.68 8.55 24.46
C SER A 208 -1.47 9.17 23.30
N ILE A 209 -1.26 8.69 22.07
CA ILE A 209 -1.98 9.15 20.88
C ILE A 209 -3.47 8.82 21.02
N PHE A 210 -3.79 7.61 21.48
CA PHE A 210 -5.16 7.17 21.72
C PHE A 210 -5.85 8.00 22.82
N ALA A 211 -5.15 8.28 23.93
CA ALA A 211 -5.67 9.12 25.00
C ALA A 211 -5.95 10.56 24.52
N VAL A 212 -5.04 11.15 23.75
CA VAL A 212 -5.23 12.49 23.15
C VAL A 212 -6.40 12.47 22.17
N TYR A 213 -6.48 11.46 21.31
CA TYR A 213 -7.59 11.28 20.38
C TYR A 213 -8.93 11.21 21.12
N ARG A 214 -9.03 10.37 22.16
CA ARG A 214 -10.25 10.21 22.95
C ARG A 214 -10.63 11.49 23.69
N THR A 215 -9.65 12.20 24.22
CA THR A 215 -9.87 13.49 24.90
C THR A 215 -10.38 14.55 23.93
N ARG A 216 -9.83 14.61 22.69
CA ARG A 216 -10.33 15.50 21.64
C ARG A 216 -11.76 15.15 21.22
N GLN A 217 -12.05 13.86 21.01
CA GLN A 217 -13.41 13.37 20.73
C GLN A 217 -14.41 13.78 21.83
N TYR A 218 -14.03 13.60 23.09
CA TYR A 218 -14.87 14.00 24.22
C TYR A 218 -15.09 15.52 24.28
N ARG A 219 -14.04 16.32 24.10
CA ARG A 219 -14.13 17.79 24.04
C ARG A 219 -15.01 18.28 22.90
N ASN A 220 -14.94 17.64 21.73
CA ASN A 220 -15.79 17.98 20.59
C ASN A 220 -17.26 17.67 20.85
N LYS A 221 -17.57 16.51 21.46
CA LYS A 221 -18.96 16.18 21.85
C LYS A 221 -19.53 17.19 22.85
N ASN A 222 -18.74 17.65 23.82
CA ASN A 222 -19.19 18.64 24.81
C ASN A 222 -19.33 20.05 24.21
N ARG A 223 -18.44 20.45 23.29
CA ARG A 223 -18.58 21.72 22.54
C ARG A 223 -19.88 21.76 21.76
N VAL A 224 -20.17 20.70 21.02
CA VAL A 224 -21.39 20.58 20.20
C VAL A 224 -22.64 20.64 21.09
N LYS A 225 -22.67 19.93 22.22
CA LYS A 225 -23.77 20.00 23.20
C LYS A 225 -23.98 21.42 23.74
N ASN A 226 -22.91 22.12 24.12
CA ASN A 226 -23.01 23.47 24.66
C ASN A 226 -23.51 24.48 23.61
N THR A 227 -23.09 24.34 22.34
CA THR A 227 -23.60 25.17 21.24
C THR A 227 -25.11 24.97 21.01
N TYR A 228 -25.61 23.74 21.09
CA TYR A 228 -27.06 23.48 20.97
C TYR A 228 -27.85 24.06 22.14
N GLN A 229 -27.35 23.93 23.38
CA GLN A 229 -28.03 24.46 24.56
C GLN A 229 -28.08 26.00 24.56
N HIS A 230 -27.00 26.67 24.15
CA HIS A 230 -27.00 28.13 24.01
C HIS A 230 -27.97 28.62 22.92
N LYS A 231 -28.15 27.85 21.84
CA LYS A 231 -29.08 28.21 20.76
C LYS A 231 -30.55 28.03 21.15
N LEU A 232 -30.83 27.07 22.04
CA LEU A 232 -32.17 26.87 22.62
C LEU A 232 -32.52 28.00 23.60
N SER A 233 -31.60 28.36 24.52
CA SER A 233 -31.87 29.43 25.49
C SER A 233 -32.01 30.82 24.84
N SER A 234 -31.25 31.10 23.77
CA SER A 234 -31.38 32.36 23.04
C SER A 234 -32.71 32.48 22.30
N ASN A 235 -33.28 31.37 21.85
CA ASN A 235 -34.58 31.37 21.18
C ASN A 235 -35.72 31.56 22.18
N ASP A 236 -35.63 30.93 23.36
CA ASP A 236 -36.61 31.12 24.45
C ASP A 236 -36.61 32.57 25.01
N GLU A 237 -35.50 33.30 24.94
CA GLU A 237 -35.42 34.73 25.30
C GLU A 237 -36.01 35.65 24.23
N LEU A 238 -35.95 35.28 22.94
CA LEU A 238 -36.58 36.04 21.85
C LEU A 238 -38.10 35.94 21.91
N ASP A 239 -38.64 34.76 22.21
CA ASP A 239 -40.09 34.55 22.31
C ASP A 239 -40.73 35.25 23.52
N LYS A 240 -39.97 35.55 24.58
CA LYS A 240 -40.45 36.29 25.76
C LYS A 240 -40.51 37.82 25.57
N ASN A 241 -39.85 38.37 24.54
CA ASN A 241 -39.82 39.81 24.29
C ASN A 241 -40.92 40.29 23.31
N TYR A 242 -41.85 39.42 22.93
CA TYR A 242 -42.93 39.71 21.97
C TYR A 242 -44.36 39.60 22.57
N ILE A 243 -44.50 39.68 23.90
CA ILE A 243 -45.81 39.75 24.59
C ILE A 243 -45.95 41.10 25.28
#